data_AF-A0A9E5QZM6-F1
#
_entry.id   AF-A0A9E5QZM6-F1
#
_cell.length_a   1.000
_cell.length_b   1.000
_cell.length_c   1.000
_cell.angle_alpha   90.00
_cell.angle_beta   90.00
_cell.angle_gamma   90.00
#
_symmetry.space_group_name_H-M   'P 1'
#
loop_
_entity.id
_entity.type
_entity.pdbx_description
1 polymer ?
#
loop_
_entity_poly.entity_id
_entity_poly.type
_entity_poly.pdbx_seq_one_letter_code
_entity_poly.pdbx_strand_id
1 'polypeptide(L)'
;MKTSGHTITQTEGLGGWIIANRQGVVVQDVQEDARWVRASERDAHQRAAVGALMERGDDVRGVMMLFSERPGAFQEKHLKLVTASASQLANSMGNAELYSLIRDQAERLGAILRTEQVESIKNAAILNSIADGVMYADQHGTILSFNAAAERIMDISGDRVINVRLWNWPGSMAAPARAG
;
A
#
# COMPACT_ATOMS: atom_id res chain seq x y z
N MET A 1 -41.76 -7.54 7.76
CA MET A 1 -40.86 -6.83 6.82
C MET A 1 -39.94 -7.88 6.21
N LYS A 2 -40.12 -8.21 4.92
CA LYS A 2 -39.37 -9.28 4.23
C LYS A 2 -38.01 -8.75 3.81
N THR A 3 -36.93 -9.21 4.44
CA THR A 3 -35.57 -9.04 3.93
C THR A 3 -35.29 -10.20 2.98
N SER A 4 -35.46 -9.97 1.68
CA SER A 4 -35.08 -10.94 0.64
C SER A 4 -33.57 -11.17 0.70
N GLY A 5 -33.17 -12.33 1.20
CA GLY A 5 -31.78 -12.80 1.10
C GLY A 5 -31.44 -13.05 -0.36
N HIS A 6 -30.52 -12.27 -0.92
CA HIS A 6 -29.89 -12.61 -2.20
C HIS A 6 -28.86 -13.70 -1.90
N THR A 7 -29.23 -14.96 -2.15
CA THR A 7 -28.27 -16.06 -2.21
C THR A 7 -27.41 -15.85 -3.45
N ILE A 8 -26.27 -15.18 -3.28
CA ILE A 8 -25.23 -15.17 -4.32
C ILE A 8 -24.77 -16.62 -4.45
N THR A 9 -25.16 -17.28 -5.53
CA THR A 9 -24.63 -18.61 -5.85
C THR A 9 -23.12 -18.50 -6.06
N GLN A 10 -22.36 -19.52 -5.65
CA GLN A 10 -20.89 -19.59 -5.73
C GLN A 10 -20.27 -19.26 -7.11
N THR A 11 -21.08 -19.09 -8.16
CA THR A 11 -20.68 -18.96 -9.56
C THR A 11 -20.88 -17.58 -10.17
N GLU A 12 -21.42 -16.59 -9.45
CA GLU A 12 -21.67 -15.25 -10.00
C GLU A 12 -20.64 -14.20 -9.53
N GLY A 13 -20.44 -13.17 -10.36
CA GLY A 13 -19.56 -12.04 -10.09
C GLY A 13 -18.06 -12.32 -10.14
N LEU A 14 -17.24 -11.37 -9.68
CA LEU A 14 -15.76 -11.47 -9.68
C LEU A 14 -15.26 -12.74 -8.99
N GLY A 15 -15.86 -13.12 -7.85
CA GLY A 15 -15.49 -14.34 -7.13
C GLY A 15 -15.75 -15.61 -7.96
N GLY A 16 -16.93 -15.72 -8.58
CA GLY A 16 -17.27 -16.83 -9.46
C GLY A 16 -16.35 -16.91 -10.68
N TRP A 17 -16.02 -15.77 -11.28
CA TRP A 17 -15.08 -15.71 -12.40
C TRP A 17 -13.67 -16.21 -12.01
N ILE A 18 -13.17 -15.83 -10.83
CA ILE A 18 -11.87 -16.28 -10.31
C ILE A 18 -11.85 -17.81 -10.15
N ILE A 19 -12.92 -18.40 -9.60
CA ILE A 19 -13.05 -19.86 -9.44
C ILE A 19 -13.07 -20.54 -10.81
N ALA A 20 -13.91 -20.06 -11.73
CA ALA A 20 -14.11 -20.67 -13.05
C ALA A 20 -12.84 -20.64 -13.92
N ASN A 21 -12.06 -19.56 -13.84
CA ASN A 21 -10.85 -19.40 -14.65
C ASN A 21 -9.59 -19.87 -13.91
N ARG A 22 -9.70 -20.22 -12.63
CA ARG A 22 -8.56 -20.51 -11.73
C ARG A 22 -7.46 -19.45 -11.81
N GLN A 23 -7.87 -18.20 -11.90
CA GLN A 23 -6.97 -17.07 -12.07
C GLN A 23 -7.35 -15.92 -11.13
N GLY A 24 -6.37 -15.46 -10.36
CA GLY A 24 -6.50 -14.21 -9.59
C GLY A 24 -6.57 -12.98 -10.49
N VAL A 25 -7.12 -11.89 -9.99
CA VAL A 25 -7.44 -10.70 -10.79
C VAL A 25 -7.13 -9.42 -10.04
N VAL A 26 -6.66 -8.42 -10.78
CA VAL A 26 -6.61 -7.01 -10.35
C VAL A 26 -7.61 -6.23 -11.18
N VAL A 27 -8.52 -5.52 -10.53
CA VAL A 27 -9.52 -4.66 -11.17
C VAL A 27 -9.25 -3.22 -10.79
N GLN A 28 -9.00 -2.39 -11.81
CA GLN A 28 -8.63 -0.98 -11.64
C GLN A 28 -9.84 -0.11 -11.30
N ASP A 29 -10.97 -0.34 -11.99
CA ASP A 29 -12.28 0.19 -11.58
C ASP A 29 -13.36 -0.90 -11.59
N VAL A 30 -13.89 -1.30 -10.42
CA VAL A 30 -14.96 -2.32 -10.34
C VAL A 30 -16.28 -1.81 -10.88
N GLN A 31 -16.52 -0.50 -10.88
CA GLN A 31 -17.75 0.07 -11.42
C GLN A 31 -17.78 0.04 -12.96
N GLU A 32 -16.61 -0.14 -13.59
CA GLU A 32 -16.45 -0.31 -15.04
C GLU A 32 -16.30 -1.79 -15.44
N ASP A 33 -16.25 -2.72 -14.48
CA ASP A 33 -16.07 -4.15 -14.74
C ASP A 33 -17.42 -4.87 -14.82
N ALA A 34 -17.70 -5.49 -15.97
CA ALA A 34 -18.95 -6.22 -16.21
C ALA A 34 -19.17 -7.42 -15.26
N ARG A 35 -18.11 -7.89 -14.59
CA ARG A 35 -18.17 -8.98 -13.61
C ARG A 35 -18.52 -8.46 -12.20
N TRP A 36 -18.67 -7.15 -12.01
CA TRP A 36 -19.00 -6.58 -10.71
C TRP A 36 -20.49 -6.71 -10.41
N VAL A 37 -20.81 -7.50 -9.39
CA VAL A 37 -22.18 -7.68 -8.91
C VAL A 37 -22.30 -6.92 -7.59
N ARG A 38 -23.22 -5.95 -7.54
CA ARG A 38 -23.51 -5.20 -6.32
C ARG A 38 -24.52 -5.98 -5.49
N ALA A 39 -24.07 -6.54 -4.37
CA ALA A 39 -24.93 -7.28 -3.46
C ALA A 39 -25.32 -6.48 -2.20
N SER A 40 -24.62 -5.38 -1.94
CA SER A 40 -24.83 -4.51 -0.79
C SER A 40 -24.58 -3.03 -1.12
N GLU A 41 -25.05 -2.13 -0.26
CA GLU A 41 -24.78 -0.69 -0.41
C GLU A 41 -23.27 -0.35 -0.31
N ARG A 42 -22.48 -1.20 0.37
CA ARG A 42 -21.02 -1.03 0.44
C ARG A 42 -20.36 -1.24 -0.92
N ASP A 43 -20.96 -2.06 -1.78
CA ASP A 43 -20.43 -2.37 -3.12
C ASP A 43 -20.61 -1.20 -4.11
N ALA A 44 -21.50 -0.26 -3.79
CA ALA A 44 -21.68 0.96 -4.57
C ALA A 44 -20.49 1.93 -4.42
N HIS A 45 -19.75 1.83 -3.31
CA HIS A 45 -18.64 2.73 -2.98
C HIS A 45 -17.27 2.15 -3.38
N GLN A 46 -17.20 0.83 -3.60
CA GLN A 46 -15.95 0.20 -4.02
C GLN A 46 -15.57 0.65 -5.43
N ARG A 47 -14.29 0.89 -5.62
CA ARG A 47 -13.70 1.34 -6.88
C ARG A 47 -12.61 0.40 -7.37
N ALA A 48 -11.84 -0.29 -6.54
CA ALA A 48 -10.87 -1.26 -7.02
C ALA A 48 -11.01 -2.58 -6.28
N ALA A 49 -10.59 -3.67 -6.92
CA ALA A 49 -10.55 -4.99 -6.31
C ALA A 49 -9.26 -5.73 -6.66
N VAL A 50 -8.81 -6.59 -5.75
CA VAL A 50 -7.85 -7.65 -6.05
C VAL A 50 -8.34 -8.94 -5.42
N GLY A 51 -8.24 -10.05 -6.14
CA GLY A 51 -8.70 -11.34 -5.64
C GLY A 51 -7.83 -12.49 -6.10
N ALA A 52 -7.73 -13.53 -5.27
CA ALA A 52 -6.96 -14.73 -5.56
C ALA A 52 -7.67 -15.99 -5.04
N LEU A 53 -7.35 -17.13 -5.63
CA LEU A 53 -7.86 -18.43 -5.20
C LEU A 53 -7.24 -18.85 -3.87
N MET A 54 -8.07 -19.45 -3.04
CA MET A 54 -7.65 -20.21 -1.87
C MET A 54 -7.70 -21.68 -2.28
N GLU A 55 -6.57 -22.25 -2.66
CA GLU A 55 -6.48 -23.62 -3.18
C GLU A 55 -5.34 -24.41 -2.55
N ARG A 56 -5.55 -25.73 -2.44
CA ARG A 56 -4.53 -26.70 -2.04
C ARG A 56 -4.40 -27.76 -3.14
N GLY A 57 -3.41 -27.58 -4.01
CA GLY A 57 -3.33 -28.36 -5.24
C GLY A 57 -4.55 -28.07 -6.12
N ASP A 58 -5.24 -29.11 -6.59
CA ASP A 58 -6.42 -28.94 -7.45
C ASP A 58 -7.71 -28.58 -6.70
N ASP A 59 -7.69 -28.63 -5.38
CA ASP A 59 -8.86 -28.42 -4.52
C ASP A 59 -9.04 -26.93 -4.17
N VAL A 60 -10.05 -26.29 -4.78
CA VAL A 60 -10.40 -24.89 -4.53
C VAL A 60 -11.29 -24.80 -3.29
N ARG A 61 -10.76 -24.18 -2.24
CA ARG A 61 -11.44 -23.93 -0.96
C ARG A 61 -12.21 -22.61 -0.95
N GLY A 62 -11.94 -21.70 -1.88
CA GLY A 62 -12.70 -20.47 -2.10
C GLY A 62 -11.88 -19.36 -2.73
N VAL A 63 -12.27 -18.11 -2.48
CA VAL A 63 -11.61 -16.91 -3.01
C VAL A 63 -11.39 -15.89 -1.89
N MET A 64 -10.20 -15.30 -1.86
CA MET A 64 -9.89 -14.13 -1.04
C MET A 64 -10.01 -12.88 -1.89
N MET A 65 -10.76 -11.87 -1.44
CA MET A 65 -10.92 -10.58 -2.13
C MET A 65 -10.64 -9.41 -1.21
N LEU A 66 -9.99 -8.38 -1.74
CA LEU A 66 -9.80 -7.09 -1.10
C LEU A 66 -10.40 -6.01 -2.01
N PHE A 67 -10.98 -4.99 -1.39
CA PHE A 67 -11.63 -3.87 -2.08
C PHE A 67 -11.06 -2.54 -1.59
N SER A 68 -11.17 -1.52 -2.44
CA SER A 68 -10.79 -0.15 -2.13
C SER A 68 -11.78 0.81 -2.75
N GLU A 69 -12.10 1.91 -2.06
CA GLU A 69 -12.91 3.01 -2.59
C GLU A 69 -12.12 3.93 -3.54
N ARG A 70 -10.81 3.67 -3.72
CA ARG A 70 -9.96 4.41 -4.65
C ARG A 70 -9.71 3.60 -5.93
N PRO A 71 -10.00 4.15 -7.13
CA PRO A 71 -9.62 3.54 -8.40
C PRO A 71 -8.10 3.31 -8.47
N GLY A 72 -7.71 2.22 -9.11
CA GLY A 72 -6.32 1.83 -9.30
C GLY A 72 -5.50 1.69 -8.03
N ALA A 73 -6.15 1.31 -6.92
CA ALA A 73 -5.46 1.03 -5.66
C ALA A 73 -4.57 -0.21 -5.74
N PHE A 74 -4.87 -1.15 -6.65
CA PHE A 74 -4.19 -2.43 -6.74
C PHE A 74 -3.32 -2.56 -8.00
N GLN A 75 -2.20 -3.25 -7.84
CA GLN A 75 -1.21 -3.53 -8.88
C GLN A 75 -0.84 -5.01 -8.81
N GLU A 76 -0.17 -5.53 -9.84
CA GLU A 76 0.28 -6.94 -9.91
C GLU A 76 1.09 -7.40 -8.69
N LYS A 77 1.91 -6.53 -8.11
CA LYS A 77 2.63 -6.84 -6.86
C LYS A 77 1.70 -7.15 -5.70
N HIS A 78 0.54 -6.50 -5.63
CA HIS A 78 -0.47 -6.77 -4.60
C HIS A 78 -1.18 -8.10 -4.87
N LEU A 79 -1.41 -8.45 -6.14
CA LEU A 79 -1.95 -9.78 -6.49
C LEU A 79 -1.02 -10.89 -6.01
N LYS A 80 0.30 -10.77 -6.21
CA LYS A 80 1.27 -11.75 -5.70
C LYS A 80 1.18 -11.94 -4.19
N LEU A 81 1.05 -10.85 -3.42
CA LEU A 81 0.91 -10.89 -1.97
C LEU A 81 -0.42 -11.55 -1.54
N VAL A 82 -1.52 -11.18 -2.20
CA VAL A 82 -2.85 -11.75 -1.93
C VAL A 82 -2.87 -13.24 -2.27
N THR A 83 -2.27 -13.66 -3.38
CA THR A 83 -2.13 -15.08 -3.74
C THR A 83 -1.34 -15.86 -2.70
N ALA A 84 -0.17 -15.36 -2.29
CA ALA A 84 0.63 -16.03 -1.25
C ALA A 84 -0.15 -16.17 0.08
N SER A 85 -0.88 -15.13 0.45
CA SER A 85 -1.73 -15.13 1.65
C SER A 85 -2.89 -16.12 1.52
N ALA A 86 -3.57 -16.14 0.37
CA ALA A 86 -4.67 -17.05 0.07
C ALA A 86 -4.22 -18.52 0.09
N SER A 87 -3.03 -18.83 -0.42
CA SER A 87 -2.43 -20.17 -0.33
C SER A 87 -2.09 -20.56 1.11
N GLN A 88 -1.50 -19.63 1.88
CA GLN A 88 -1.19 -19.89 3.30
C GLN A 88 -2.47 -20.17 4.09
N LEU A 89 -3.52 -19.40 3.82
CA LEU A 89 -4.84 -19.57 4.39
C LEU A 89 -5.45 -20.92 3.99
N ALA A 90 -5.49 -21.26 2.70
CA ALA A 90 -6.00 -22.55 2.22
C ALA A 90 -5.32 -23.76 2.88
N ASN A 91 -4.03 -23.66 3.19
CA ASN A 91 -3.28 -24.68 3.90
C ASN A 91 -3.60 -24.73 5.42
N SER A 92 -3.97 -23.61 6.02
CA SER A 92 -4.33 -23.49 7.44
C SER A 92 -5.80 -23.81 7.71
N MET A 93 -6.62 -23.80 6.66
CA MET A 93 -8.07 -23.99 6.66
C MET A 93 -8.49 -25.46 6.84
N GLY A 94 -8.45 -25.93 8.10
CA GLY A 94 -8.94 -27.26 8.48
C GLY A 94 -10.45 -27.35 8.77
N ASN A 95 -11.09 -26.32 9.32
CA ASN A 95 -12.55 -26.23 9.51
C ASN A 95 -12.94 -24.94 10.27
N ALA A 96 -14.04 -24.30 9.87
CA ALA A 96 -14.88 -23.33 10.61
C ALA A 96 -14.29 -22.02 11.23
N GLU A 97 -13.03 -21.92 11.66
CA GLU A 97 -12.48 -20.69 12.31
C GLU A 97 -12.14 -19.56 11.32
N LEU A 98 -12.47 -19.78 10.06
CA LEU A 98 -11.77 -19.18 8.96
C LEU A 98 -12.23 -17.80 8.54
N TYR A 99 -13.54 -17.62 8.58
CA TYR A 99 -14.14 -16.32 8.26
C TYR A 99 -13.72 -15.27 9.28
N SER A 100 -13.56 -15.66 10.55
CA SER A 100 -13.09 -14.75 11.60
C SER A 100 -11.63 -14.36 11.38
N LEU A 101 -10.77 -15.34 11.06
CA LEU A 101 -9.35 -15.08 10.83
C LEU A 101 -9.09 -14.25 9.56
N ILE A 102 -9.80 -14.54 8.46
CA ILE A 102 -9.72 -13.73 7.23
C ILE A 102 -10.14 -12.29 7.52
N ARG A 103 -11.25 -12.10 8.25
CA ARG A 103 -11.77 -10.78 8.56
C ARG A 103 -10.77 -9.98 9.39
N ASP A 104 -10.25 -10.57 10.46
CA ASP A 104 -9.25 -9.92 11.33
C ASP A 104 -7.96 -9.58 10.58
N GLN A 105 -7.49 -10.47 9.70
CA GLN A 105 -6.27 -10.21 8.93
C GLN A 105 -6.49 -9.20 7.80
N ALA A 106 -7.61 -9.23 7.11
CA ALA A 106 -7.96 -8.25 6.09
C ALA A 106 -8.14 -6.85 6.70
N GLU A 107 -8.75 -6.75 7.88
CA GLU A 107 -8.85 -5.49 8.63
C GLU A 107 -7.48 -4.99 9.08
N ARG A 108 -6.60 -5.88 9.58
CA ARG A 108 -5.21 -5.52 9.94
C ARG A 108 -4.39 -5.08 8.73
N LEU A 109 -4.46 -5.78 7.62
CA LEU A 109 -3.77 -5.39 6.38
C LEU A 109 -4.32 -4.08 5.83
N GLY A 110 -5.64 -3.90 5.84
CA GLY A 110 -6.27 -2.62 5.50
C GLY A 110 -5.80 -1.48 6.41
N ALA A 111 -5.62 -1.76 7.70
CA ALA A 111 -5.07 -0.79 8.66
C ALA A 111 -3.58 -0.48 8.38
N ILE A 112 -2.76 -1.51 8.12
CA ILE A 112 -1.32 -1.36 7.82
C ILE A 112 -1.12 -0.57 6.52
N LEU A 113 -1.88 -0.88 5.47
CA LEU A 113 -1.83 -0.15 4.20
C LEU A 113 -2.29 1.30 4.37
N ARG A 114 -3.31 1.56 5.20
CA ARG A 114 -3.69 2.93 5.56
C ARG A 114 -2.57 3.63 6.34
N THR A 115 -1.90 2.96 7.28
CA THR A 115 -0.78 3.56 8.01
C THR A 115 0.41 3.82 7.10
N GLU A 116 0.77 2.93 6.17
CA GLU A 116 1.81 3.19 5.19
C GLU A 116 1.45 4.37 4.28
N GLN A 117 0.18 4.50 3.89
CA GLN A 117 -0.27 5.61 3.06
C GLN A 117 -0.26 6.94 3.85
N VAL A 118 -0.65 6.90 5.12
CA VAL A 118 -0.55 8.04 6.03
C VAL A 118 0.92 8.39 6.32
N GLU A 119 1.81 7.40 6.47
CA GLU A 119 3.24 7.61 6.66
C GLU A 119 3.92 8.10 5.38
N SER A 120 3.50 7.67 4.20
CA SER A 120 3.98 8.23 2.93
C SER A 120 3.56 9.69 2.77
N ILE A 121 2.31 10.02 3.13
CA ILE A 121 1.79 11.40 3.15
C ILE A 121 2.48 12.23 4.25
N LYS A 122 2.72 11.67 5.44
CA LYS A 122 3.43 12.32 6.55
C LYS A 122 4.91 12.48 6.24
N ASN A 123 5.60 11.53 5.64
CA ASN A 123 7.00 11.68 5.22
C ASN A 123 7.12 12.74 4.12
N ALA A 124 6.15 12.83 3.20
CA ALA A 124 6.08 13.91 2.22
C ALA A 124 5.76 15.28 2.85
N ALA A 125 4.97 15.32 3.93
CA ALA A 125 4.55 16.56 4.61
C ALA A 125 5.54 17.04 5.71
N ILE A 126 6.17 16.13 6.46
CA ILE A 126 7.18 16.40 7.49
C ILE A 126 8.44 17.00 6.86
N LEU A 127 8.80 16.57 5.65
CA LEU A 127 9.90 17.20 4.92
C LEU A 127 9.62 18.66 4.53
N ASN A 128 8.37 19.13 4.58
CA ASN A 128 7.97 20.44 4.09
C ASN A 128 7.33 21.40 5.11
N SER A 129 6.88 20.97 6.30
CA SER A 129 5.87 21.78 7.02
C SER A 129 6.18 22.39 8.39
N ILE A 130 7.33 22.17 9.05
CA ILE A 130 7.57 22.88 10.33
C ILE A 130 9.04 23.29 10.44
N ALA A 131 9.23 24.62 10.48
CA ALA A 131 10.33 25.49 10.95
C ALA A 131 11.79 25.01 11.16
N ASP A 132 12.05 23.72 11.28
CA ASP A 132 13.38 23.16 11.49
C ASP A 132 14.00 22.83 10.14
N GLY A 133 15.13 23.46 9.83
CA GLY A 133 15.93 23.11 8.67
C GLY A 133 16.42 21.67 8.81
N VAL A 134 16.04 20.80 7.88
CA VAL A 134 16.47 19.39 7.86
C VAL A 134 17.52 19.24 6.77
N MET A 135 18.69 18.74 7.16
CA MET A 135 19.70 18.21 6.26
C MET A 135 20.13 16.82 6.73
N TYR A 136 20.44 15.92 5.79
CA TYR A 136 21.12 14.66 6.11
C TYR A 136 22.31 14.44 5.19
N ALA A 137 23.35 13.84 5.73
CA ALA A 137 24.59 13.53 5.02
C ALA A 137 24.92 12.04 5.13
N ASP A 138 25.72 11.53 4.19
CA ASP A 138 26.21 10.15 4.25
C ASP A 138 27.34 9.98 5.29
N GLN A 139 27.82 8.76 5.44
CA GLN A 139 28.94 8.42 6.35
C GLN A 139 30.27 9.13 6.01
N HIS A 140 30.39 9.70 4.80
CA HIS A 140 31.52 10.50 4.37
C HIS A 140 31.24 12.00 4.46
N GLY A 141 30.15 12.40 5.11
CA GLY A 141 29.76 13.80 5.30
C GLY A 141 29.25 14.51 4.04
N THR A 142 28.85 13.78 3.00
CA THR A 142 28.28 14.36 1.77
C THR A 142 26.79 14.64 1.98
N ILE A 143 26.36 15.88 1.77
CA ILE A 143 24.96 16.30 1.95
C ILE A 143 24.08 15.64 0.89
N LEU A 144 23.10 14.86 1.31
CA LEU A 144 22.18 14.13 0.44
C LEU A 144 20.80 14.79 0.35
N SER A 145 20.44 15.61 1.33
CA SER A 145 19.21 16.40 1.30
C SER A 145 19.35 17.69 2.08
N PHE A 146 18.60 18.68 1.60
CA PHE A 146 18.49 20.01 2.17
C PHE A 146 17.07 20.50 1.85
N ASN A 147 16.22 20.65 2.87
CA ASN A 147 14.81 21.02 2.64
C ASN A 147 14.64 22.55 2.49
N ALA A 148 13.49 22.99 1.96
CA ALA A 148 13.19 24.41 1.76
C ALA A 148 13.15 25.25 3.06
N ALA A 149 12.99 24.60 4.22
CA ALA A 149 13.16 25.27 5.51
C ALA A 149 14.65 25.56 5.78
N ALA A 150 15.55 24.61 5.52
CA ALA A 150 16.99 24.80 5.63
C ALA A 150 17.51 25.86 4.64
N GLU A 151 16.94 25.93 3.43
CA GLU A 151 17.25 27.00 2.47
C GLU A 151 16.95 28.39 3.02
N ARG A 152 15.78 28.56 3.64
CA ARG A 152 15.37 29.85 4.23
C ARG A 152 16.14 30.21 5.49
N ILE A 153 16.49 29.23 6.32
CA ILE A 153 17.22 29.45 7.59
C ILE A 153 18.69 29.77 7.32
N MET A 154 19.30 29.07 6.36
CA MET A 154 20.73 29.19 6.06
C MET A 154 21.03 30.17 4.92
N ASP A 155 19.99 30.73 4.28
CA ASP A 155 20.08 31.62 3.11
C ASP A 155 20.94 31.06 1.97
N ILE A 156 20.83 29.75 1.75
CA ILE A 156 21.59 28.99 0.75
C ILE A 156 20.64 28.05 0.01
N SER A 157 20.66 28.09 -1.33
CA SER A 157 19.87 27.15 -2.15
C SER A 157 20.41 25.72 -2.06
N GLY A 158 19.50 24.76 -1.94
CA GLY A 158 19.77 23.31 -1.90
C GLY A 158 20.60 22.84 -3.07
N ASP A 159 20.34 23.36 -4.27
CA ASP A 159 21.07 23.01 -5.49
C ASP A 159 22.59 23.30 -5.40
N ARG A 160 23.01 24.17 -4.48
CA ARG A 160 24.42 24.51 -4.26
C ARG A 160 25.10 23.64 -3.20
N VAL A 161 24.34 22.89 -2.42
CA VAL A 161 24.85 22.14 -1.25
C VAL A 161 24.60 20.64 -1.34
N ILE A 162 23.62 20.19 -2.13
CA ILE A 162 23.42 18.77 -2.43
C ILE A 162 24.67 18.22 -3.15
N ASN A 163 25.13 17.05 -2.71
CA ASN A 163 26.38 16.38 -3.14
C ASN A 163 27.69 17.11 -2.79
N VAL A 164 27.64 18.12 -1.91
CA VAL A 164 28.83 18.79 -1.37
C VAL A 164 29.19 18.18 -0.02
N ARG A 165 30.49 18.10 0.30
CA ARG A 165 30.96 17.70 1.64
C ARG A 165 30.64 18.80 2.66
N LEU A 166 30.11 18.42 3.81
CA LEU A 166 29.63 19.32 4.86
C LEU A 166 30.69 20.34 5.33
N TRP A 167 31.97 20.00 5.31
CA TRP A 167 33.08 20.89 5.68
C TRP A 167 33.61 21.76 4.52
N ASN A 168 33.12 21.55 3.31
CA ASN A 168 33.46 22.34 2.13
C ASN A 168 32.27 23.22 1.67
N TRP A 169 31.16 23.22 2.41
CA TRP A 169 29.98 23.95 2.01
C TRP A 169 30.08 25.45 2.38
N PRO A 170 29.34 26.34 1.71
CA PRO A 170 29.51 27.80 1.84
C PRO A 170 29.25 28.36 3.25
N GLY A 171 28.52 27.64 4.11
CA GLY A 171 28.13 28.06 5.45
C GLY A 171 28.97 27.49 6.59
N SER A 172 30.02 26.70 6.34
CA SER A 172 30.82 26.13 7.44
C SER A 172 31.75 27.20 8.01
N MET A 173 31.57 27.54 9.30
CA MET A 173 32.50 28.32 10.12
C MET A 173 33.81 27.55 10.43
N ALA A 174 34.23 26.66 9.54
CA ALA A 174 35.44 25.87 9.66
C ALA A 174 36.35 26.14 8.46
N ALA A 175 37.34 27.00 8.68
CA ALA A 175 38.59 27.01 7.93
C ALA A 175 39.74 27.15 8.94
N PRO A 176 40.94 26.65 8.62
CA PRO A 176 41.36 25.26 8.66
C PRO A 176 42.32 25.01 9.84
N ALA A 177 42.32 23.81 10.42
CA ALA A 177 43.47 23.37 11.22
C ALA A 177 44.29 22.37 10.40
N ARG A 178 45.24 22.89 9.61
CA ARG A 178 46.42 22.11 9.22
C ARG A 178 47.41 22.13 10.39
N ALA A 179 47.79 20.97 10.91
CA ALA A 179 49.15 20.65 11.36
C ALA A 179 49.19 19.22 11.93
N GLY A 180 50.13 18.41 11.41
CA GLY A 180 50.44 17.06 11.87
C GLY A 180 50.85 16.17 10.72
#